data_AF-A0A370PDU9-F1
#
_entry.id   AF-A0A370PDU9-F1
#
_cell.length_a   1.000
_cell.length_b   1.000
_cell.length_c   1.000
_cell.angle_alpha   90.00
_cell.angle_beta   90.00
_cell.angle_gamma   90.00
#
_symmetry.space_group_name_H-M   'P 1'
#
loop_
_entity.id
_entity.type
_entity.pdbx_description
1 polymer ?
#
loop_
_entity_poly.entity_id
_entity_poly.type
_entity_poly.pdbx_seq_one_letter_code
_entity_poly.pdbx_strand_id
1 'polypeptide(L)'
;MFFNKSLLATTLAVFASGVVGQIIDIEYGTSEYDAHQQQVQLQELTELDYPGTYSYFSTPDICDLYSNTEDYPALSNIGGTGAIPTTYIDAVYCYTQEEEDPIL
;
A
#
# COMPACT_ATOMS: atom_id res chain seq x y z
N MET A 1 -11.96 31.46 40.51
CA MET A 1 -11.25 30.64 39.51
C MET A 1 -12.02 29.33 39.39
N PHE A 2 -12.57 29.02 38.21
CA PHE A 2 -12.74 27.68 37.64
C PHE A 2 -13.35 27.86 36.25
N PHE A 3 -12.49 27.73 35.25
CA PHE A 3 -12.84 27.73 33.83
C PHE A 3 -13.33 26.33 33.46
N ASN A 4 -14.34 26.25 32.61
CA ASN A 4 -14.34 25.30 31.49
C ASN A 4 -15.35 25.76 30.45
N LYS A 5 -14.84 26.54 29.48
CA LYS A 5 -15.42 26.66 28.14
C LYS A 5 -14.95 25.43 27.37
N SER A 6 -15.86 24.71 26.73
CA SER A 6 -15.49 24.00 25.49
C SER A 6 -16.73 23.78 24.63
N LEU A 7 -16.86 24.61 23.60
CA LEU A 7 -17.65 24.35 22.40
C LEU A 7 -16.83 23.40 21.55
N LEU A 8 -17.23 22.14 21.45
CA LEU A 8 -16.66 21.23 20.45
C LEU A 8 -17.35 21.53 19.11
N ALA A 9 -16.75 22.47 18.38
CA ALA A 9 -16.99 22.64 16.95
C ALA A 9 -15.94 21.83 16.21
N THR A 10 -16.35 20.79 15.47
CA THR A 10 -15.48 20.15 14.47
C THR A 10 -16.31 19.76 13.25
N THR A 11 -16.45 20.76 12.36
CA THR A 11 -16.41 20.72 10.90
C THR A 11 -16.84 19.44 10.15
N LEU A 12 -17.90 19.57 9.34
CA LEU A 12 -18.15 18.76 8.16
C LEU A 12 -16.90 18.75 7.25
N ALA A 13 -16.38 17.58 6.92
CA ALA A 13 -15.49 17.42 5.76
C ALA A 13 -16.35 17.11 4.54
N VAL A 14 -16.37 18.05 3.60
CA VAL A 14 -16.88 17.85 2.23
C VAL A 14 -15.82 17.06 1.49
N PHE A 15 -16.11 15.80 1.12
CA PHE A 15 -15.23 15.05 0.24
C PHE A 15 -15.30 15.68 -1.16
N ALA A 16 -14.29 16.48 -1.47
CA ALA A 16 -13.99 16.91 -2.82
C ALA A 16 -13.84 15.65 -3.69
N SER A 17 -14.45 15.68 -4.86
CA SER A 17 -14.32 14.66 -5.90
C SER A 17 -12.85 14.55 -6.34
N GLY A 18 -12.07 13.74 -5.63
CA GLY A 18 -10.79 13.19 -6.08
C GLY A 18 -11.05 11.84 -6.73
N VAL A 19 -10.18 11.44 -7.66
CA VAL A 19 -10.16 10.09 -8.23
C VAL A 19 -10.31 9.09 -7.08
N VAL A 20 -11.36 8.27 -7.10
CA VAL A 20 -11.52 7.22 -6.10
C VAL A 20 -10.45 6.18 -6.43
N GLY A 21 -9.26 6.32 -5.85
CA GLY A 21 -8.23 5.30 -5.94
C GLY A 21 -8.82 3.99 -5.42
N GLN A 22 -8.83 2.97 -6.28
CA GLN A 22 -9.38 1.67 -5.90
C GLN A 22 -8.55 1.12 -4.75
N ILE A 23 -9.22 0.61 -3.72
CA ILE A 23 -8.56 -0.03 -2.58
C ILE A 23 -8.48 -1.52 -2.89
N ILE A 24 -7.31 -2.11 -2.70
CA ILE A 24 -7.07 -3.54 -2.86
C ILE A 24 -6.54 -4.14 -1.57
N ASP A 25 -6.79 -5.43 -1.37
CA ASP A 25 -6.21 -6.20 -0.28
C ASP A 25 -4.93 -6.90 -0.78
N ILE A 26 -3.81 -6.68 -0.10
CA ILE A 26 -2.55 -7.40 -0.34
C ILE A 26 -2.23 -8.31 0.85
N GLU A 27 -1.44 -9.35 0.59
CA GLU A 27 -0.86 -10.21 1.62
C GLU A 27 0.67 -10.25 1.50
N TYR A 28 1.37 -10.21 2.62
CA TYR A 28 2.83 -10.28 2.65
C TYR A 28 3.33 -10.99 3.90
N GLY A 29 4.37 -11.80 3.76
CA GLY A 29 4.79 -12.68 4.85
C GLY A 29 6.00 -13.54 4.53
N THR A 30 6.30 -14.48 5.43
CA THR A 30 7.32 -15.50 5.16
C THR A 30 6.74 -16.67 4.35
N SER A 31 5.41 -16.88 4.45
CA SER A 31 4.65 -17.88 3.70
C SER A 31 3.15 -17.54 3.69
N GLU A 32 2.34 -18.26 2.90
CA GLU A 32 0.87 -18.13 2.90
C GLU A 32 0.21 -18.45 4.27
N TYR A 33 0.92 -19.15 5.16
CA TYR A 33 0.43 -19.48 6.51
C TYR A 33 0.93 -18.51 7.59
N ASP A 34 1.80 -17.58 7.21
CA ASP A 34 2.45 -16.59 8.08
C ASP A 34 2.53 -15.25 7.32
N ALA A 35 1.34 -14.71 7.01
CA ALA A 35 1.16 -13.49 6.24
C ALA A 35 0.31 -12.46 7.00
N HIS A 36 0.65 -11.20 6.79
CA HIS A 36 -0.16 -10.04 7.15
C HIS A 36 -1.06 -9.68 5.97
N GLN A 37 -2.25 -9.15 6.28
CA GLN A 37 -3.17 -8.58 5.30
C GLN A 37 -3.23 -7.07 5.51
N GLN A 38 -3.22 -6.31 4.41
CA GLN A 38 -3.31 -4.86 4.45
C GLN A 38 -4.08 -4.33 3.25
N GLN A 39 -4.89 -3.30 3.49
CA GLN A 39 -5.54 -2.54 2.43
C GLN A 39 -4.63 -1.43 1.96
N VAL A 40 -4.44 -1.34 0.64
CA VAL A 40 -3.63 -0.29 0.01
C VAL A 40 -4.43 0.36 -1.11
N GLN A 41 -4.20 1.66 -1.32
CA GLN A 41 -4.81 2.40 -2.41
C GLN A 41 -3.95 2.27 -3.66
N LEU A 42 -4.56 1.90 -4.79
CA LEU A 42 -3.87 1.92 -6.08
C LEU A 42 -3.38 3.35 -6.38
N GLN A 43 -2.23 3.42 -7.04
CA GLN A 43 -1.54 4.66 -7.43
C GLN A 43 -1.09 5.52 -6.23
N GLU A 44 -0.96 4.92 -5.05
CA GLU A 44 -0.43 5.55 -3.84
C GLU A 44 0.65 4.68 -3.21
N LEU A 45 1.82 5.27 -2.95
CA LEU A 45 2.89 4.59 -2.22
C LEU A 45 2.48 4.49 -0.75
N THR A 46 2.31 3.27 -0.27
CA THR A 46 1.79 2.98 1.07
C THR A 46 2.84 2.23 1.88
N GLU A 47 3.16 2.72 3.08
CA GLU A 47 4.02 2.00 4.04
C GLU A 47 3.30 0.75 4.56
N LEU A 48 4.05 -0.33 4.79
CA LEU A 48 3.52 -1.55 5.38
C LEU A 48 3.30 -1.35 6.88
N ASP A 49 2.19 -1.87 7.40
CA ASP A 49 1.90 -1.88 8.84
C ASP A 49 2.96 -2.68 9.62
N TYR A 50 3.55 -3.68 8.97
CA TYR A 50 4.64 -4.51 9.49
C TYR A 50 5.78 -4.54 8.47
N PRO A 51 6.72 -3.57 8.50
CA PRO A 51 7.93 -3.64 7.68
C PRO A 51 8.80 -4.81 8.10
N GLY A 52 9.39 -5.52 7.13
CA GLY A 52 10.13 -6.74 7.45
C GLY A 52 10.73 -7.45 6.25
N THR A 53 11.48 -8.51 6.54
CA THR A 53 12.06 -9.38 5.52
C THR A 53 11.10 -10.51 5.17
N TYR A 54 10.58 -10.50 3.95
CA TYR A 54 9.50 -11.37 3.49
C TYR A 54 9.91 -12.19 2.26
N SER A 55 9.24 -13.34 2.09
CA SER A 55 9.46 -14.29 0.98
C SER A 55 8.15 -14.74 0.31
N TYR A 56 7.03 -14.14 0.69
CA TYR A 56 5.71 -14.39 0.14
C TYR A 56 4.98 -13.06 -0.07
N PHE A 57 4.31 -12.94 -1.21
CA PHE A 57 3.45 -11.80 -1.54
C PHE A 57 2.24 -12.26 -2.34
N SER A 58 1.08 -11.66 -2.08
CA SER A 58 -0.14 -11.85 -2.84
C SER A 58 -0.81 -10.52 -3.12
N THR A 59 -1.19 -10.30 -4.37
CA THR A 59 -1.89 -9.09 -4.80
C THR A 59 -2.81 -9.39 -5.98
N PRO A 60 -4.01 -8.78 -6.04
CA PRO A 60 -4.89 -8.86 -7.21
C PRO A 60 -4.37 -8.03 -8.40
N ASP A 61 -3.58 -6.98 -8.15
CA ASP A 61 -3.01 -6.07 -9.16
C ASP A 61 -1.48 -6.12 -9.17
N ILE A 62 -0.83 -5.38 -10.07
CA ILE A 62 0.63 -5.31 -10.12
C ILE A 62 1.13 -4.35 -9.03
N CYS A 63 2.18 -4.74 -8.32
CA CYS A 63 2.82 -3.92 -7.32
C CYS A 63 4.35 -3.90 -7.46
N ASP A 64 4.91 -2.75 -7.09
CA ASP A 64 6.32 -2.54 -6.83
C ASP A 64 6.56 -2.53 -5.32
N LEU A 65 7.56 -3.28 -4.86
CA LEU A 65 7.89 -3.48 -3.45
C LEU A 65 9.18 -2.73 -3.12
N TYR A 66 9.13 -1.87 -2.11
CA TYR A 66 10.18 -0.94 -1.77
C TYR A 66 10.81 -1.32 -0.43
N SER A 67 12.15 -1.29 -0.35
CA SER A 67 12.88 -1.46 0.91
C SER A 67 12.98 -0.16 1.73
N ASN A 68 12.66 0.98 1.10
CA ASN A 68 12.46 2.30 1.67
C ASN A 68 11.72 3.19 0.64
N THR A 69 11.13 4.30 1.08
CA THR A 69 10.33 5.20 0.22
C THR A 69 11.13 6.20 -0.62
N GLU A 70 12.47 6.26 -0.48
CA GLU A 70 13.32 7.23 -1.19
C GLU A 70 14.00 6.64 -2.43
N ASP A 71 14.18 5.32 -2.47
CA ASP A 71 14.91 4.58 -3.51
C ASP A 71 13.99 3.95 -4.56
N TYR A 72 14.61 3.37 -5.60
CA TYR A 72 13.95 2.49 -6.55
C TYR A 72 13.39 1.23 -5.87
N PRO A 73 12.31 0.64 -6.42
CA PRO A 73 11.74 -0.59 -5.88
C PRO A 73 12.78 -1.72 -5.83
N ALA A 74 12.76 -2.46 -4.73
CA ALA A 74 13.59 -3.64 -4.53
C ALA A 74 13.12 -4.81 -5.40
N LEU A 75 11.81 -4.92 -5.62
CA LEU A 75 11.18 -5.86 -6.53
C LEU A 75 10.10 -5.12 -7.32
N SER A 76 10.06 -5.29 -8.64
CA SER A 76 9.06 -4.65 -9.49
C SER A 76 8.19 -5.65 -10.22
N ASN A 77 7.03 -5.18 -10.67
CA ASN A 77 6.09 -5.97 -11.46
C ASN A 77 5.66 -7.28 -10.77
N ILE A 78 5.42 -7.23 -9.46
CA ILE A 78 4.93 -8.37 -8.69
C ILE A 78 3.41 -8.43 -8.81
N GLY A 79 2.89 -9.54 -9.32
CA GLY A 79 1.45 -9.75 -9.49
C GLY A 79 1.05 -11.18 -9.15
N GLY A 80 -0.21 -11.36 -8.73
CA GLY A 80 -0.74 -12.65 -8.31
C GLY A 80 -0.24 -13.08 -6.93
N THR A 81 -0.22 -14.38 -6.70
CA THR A 81 0.11 -14.99 -5.40
C THR A 81 1.31 -15.91 -5.53
N GLY A 82 2.34 -15.73 -4.70
CA GLY A 82 3.45 -16.66 -4.69
C GLY A 82 4.65 -16.27 -3.85
N ALA A 83 5.69 -17.10 -3.98
CA ALA A 83 6.99 -16.83 -3.39
C ALA A 83 7.70 -15.71 -4.14
N ILE A 84 8.33 -14.81 -3.38
CA ILE A 84 9.22 -13.76 -3.88
C ILE A 84 10.63 -13.99 -3.31
N PRO A 85 11.68 -13.40 -3.92
CA PRO A 85 12.99 -13.39 -3.29
C PRO A 85 12.93 -12.81 -1.88
N THR A 86 13.62 -13.44 -0.93
CA THR A 86 13.67 -12.97 0.46
C THR A 86 14.25 -11.55 0.53
N THR A 87 13.40 -10.56 0.81
CA THR A 87 13.72 -9.13 0.64
C THR A 87 13.10 -8.33 1.78
N TYR A 88 13.81 -7.31 2.28
CA TYR A 88 13.23 -6.35 3.22
C TYR A 88 12.28 -5.41 2.47
N ILE A 89 11.03 -5.33 2.93
CA ILE A 89 9.98 -4.51 2.33
C ILE A 89 9.41 -3.60 3.43
N ASP A 90 9.31 -2.33 3.09
CA ASP A 90 8.86 -1.23 3.95
C ASP A 90 7.63 -0.53 3.37
N ALA A 91 7.53 -0.48 2.05
CA ALA A 91 6.41 0.15 1.36
C ALA A 91 6.06 -0.58 0.06
N VAL A 92 4.87 -0.29 -0.44
CA VAL A 92 4.32 -0.88 -1.66
C VAL A 92 3.62 0.19 -2.49
N TYR A 93 3.78 0.10 -3.80
CA TYR A 93 3.04 0.91 -4.77
C TYR A 93 2.35 -0.04 -5.76
N CYS A 94 1.02 -0.05 -5.77
CA CYS A 94 0.24 -0.92 -6.65
C CYS A 94 -0.46 -0.13 -7.75
N TYR A 95 -0.56 -0.69 -8.95
CA TYR A 95 -1.10 -0.04 -10.14
C TYR A 95 -1.74 -1.05 -11.10
N THR A 96 -2.64 -0.54 -11.95
CA THR A 96 -3.29 -1.35 -12.98
C THR A 96 -2.40 -1.52 -14.20
N GLN A 97 -2.47 -2.68 -14.84
CA GLN A 97 -1.68 -3.05 -16.02
C GLN A 97 -1.88 -2.11 -17.24
N GLU A 98 -2.98 -1.34 -17.29
CA GLU A 98 -3.26 -0.36 -18.35
C GLU A 98 -2.31 0.86 -18.36
N GLU A 99 -1.51 1.08 -17.31
CA GLU A 99 -0.57 2.22 -17.22
C GLU A 99 0.82 1.96 -17.85
N GLU A 100 1.11 0.75 -18.35
CA GLU A 100 2.37 0.46 -19.06
C GLU A 100 2.36 0.86 -20.56
N ASP A 101 1.28 1.41 -21.10
CA ASP A 101 1.25 1.97 -22.46
C ASP A 101 1.42 3.50 -22.42
N PRO A 102 2.65 4.05 -22.48
CA PRO A 102 2.82 5.42 -22.92
C PRO A 102 2.36 5.46 -24.38
N ILE A 103 1.26 6.17 -24.63
CA ILE A 103 0.75 6.50 -25.96
C ILE A 103 1.92 6.76 -26.92
N LEU A 104 2.16 5.83 -27.86
CA LEU A 104 3.07 5.95 -29.00
C LEU A 104 2.43 6.76 -30.13
#